data_AF-A0A7W7JZ53-F1
#
_entry.id   AF-A0A7W7JZ53-F1
#
_cell.length_a   1.000
_cell.length_b   1.000
_cell.length_c   1.000
_cell.angle_alpha   90.00
_cell.angle_beta   90.00
_cell.angle_gamma   90.00
#
_symmetry.space_group_name_H-M   'P 1'
#
loop_
_entity.id
_entity.type
_entity.pdbx_description
1 polymer ?
#
loop_
_entity_poly.entity_id
_entity_poly.type
_entity_poly.pdbx_seq_one_letter_code
_entity_poly.pdbx_strand_id
1 'polypeptide(L)'
;MTREDRLFERARAIMQRRANGHYRPILRHLARRGHAHAMLELAGLFSQGNDPADLGVMSRAGTPAWLYRRVWMRGGPYACLAAQNLAMSRFNIGDLHGYRLWLRRAQMLGDNDSGLELDRFETRLPFGDARAIGRGRPWRRNER
;
A
#
# COMPACT_ATOMS: atom_id res chain seq x y z
N MET A 1 -10.45 -17.39 -16.83
CA MET A 1 -9.09 -16.83 -16.68
C MET A 1 -8.71 -16.12 -17.97
N THR A 2 -8.44 -14.81 -17.92
CA THR A 2 -8.18 -13.99 -19.11
C THR A 2 -6.76 -14.19 -19.65
N ARG A 3 -6.46 -13.62 -20.83
CA ARG A 3 -5.09 -13.57 -21.36
C ARG A 3 -4.15 -12.77 -20.45
N GLU A 4 -4.65 -11.69 -19.86
CA GLU A 4 -3.87 -10.83 -18.97
C GLU A 4 -3.53 -11.56 -17.66
N ASP A 5 -4.49 -12.31 -17.09
CA ASP A 5 -4.26 -13.12 -15.89
C ASP A 5 -3.17 -14.18 -16.13
N ARG A 6 -3.21 -14.88 -17.27
CA ARG A 6 -2.16 -15.88 -17.63
C ARG A 6 -0.78 -15.24 -17.74
N LEU A 7 -0.73 -14.04 -18.32
CA LEU A 7 0.52 -13.30 -18.47
C LEU A 7 1.04 -12.80 -17.12
N PHE A 8 0.13 -12.40 -16.22
CA PHE A 8 0.46 -12.05 -14.84
C PHE A 8 1.01 -13.26 -14.07
N GLU A 9 0.36 -14.42 -14.14
CA GLU A 9 0.85 -15.65 -13.49
C GLU A 9 2.22 -16.08 -14.03
N ARG A 10 2.48 -15.92 -15.33
CA ARG A 10 3.82 -16.11 -15.89
C ARG A 10 4.84 -15.14 -15.27
N ALA A 11 4.50 -13.85 -15.15
CA ALA A 11 5.39 -12.88 -14.52
C ALA A 11 5.69 -13.26 -13.07
N ARG A 12 4.67 -13.71 -12.33
CA ARG A 12 4.80 -14.17 -10.95
C ARG A 12 5.70 -15.41 -10.83
N ALA A 13 5.53 -16.39 -11.72
CA ALA A 13 6.39 -17.57 -11.77
C ALA A 13 7.87 -17.21 -12.02
N ILE A 14 8.13 -16.27 -12.94
CA ILE A 14 9.48 -15.77 -13.20
C ILE A 14 10.05 -15.05 -11.96
N MET A 15 9.26 -14.19 -11.32
CA MET A 15 9.66 -13.46 -10.12
C MET A 15 10.03 -14.40 -8.96
N GLN A 16 9.30 -15.51 -8.81
CA GLN A 16 9.53 -16.56 -7.80
C GLN A 16 10.62 -17.56 -8.21
N ARG A 17 11.36 -17.30 -9.29
CA ARG A 17 12.40 -18.21 -9.85
C ARG A 17 11.87 -19.61 -10.22
N ARG A 18 10.58 -19.72 -10.55
CA ARG A 18 9.93 -20.96 -11.02
C ARG A 18 9.86 -21.06 -12.56
N ALA A 19 10.27 -20.01 -13.27
CA ALA A 19 10.32 -19.96 -14.73
C ALA A 19 11.40 -18.98 -15.21
N ASN A 20 11.85 -19.14 -16.45
CA ASN A 20 12.85 -18.27 -17.06
C ASN A 20 12.25 -17.02 -17.71
N GLY A 21 12.99 -15.91 -17.67
CA GLY A 21 12.68 -14.68 -18.39
C GLY A 21 12.73 -13.41 -17.53
N HIS A 22 12.13 -12.33 -18.04
CA HIS A 22 12.09 -11.03 -17.36
C HIS A 22 10.66 -10.69 -16.94
N TYR A 23 10.39 -10.66 -15.63
CA TYR A 23 9.06 -10.34 -15.10
C TYR A 23 8.73 -8.85 -15.16
N ARG A 24 9.72 -7.95 -14.98
CA ARG A 24 9.50 -6.50 -14.91
C ARG A 24 8.85 -5.90 -16.17
N PRO A 25 9.28 -6.22 -17.41
CA PRO A 25 8.62 -5.73 -18.62
C PRO A 25 7.17 -6.19 -18.73
N ILE A 26 6.87 -7.42 -18.30
CA ILE A 26 5.52 -7.97 -18.31
C ILE A 26 4.62 -7.19 -17.34
N LEU A 27 5.07 -6.99 -16.10
CA LEU A 27 4.32 -6.20 -15.12
C LEU A 27 4.09 -4.77 -15.59
N ARG A 28 5.09 -4.11 -16.21
CA ARG A 28 4.94 -2.77 -16.79
C ARG A 28 3.90 -2.75 -17.91
N HIS A 29 3.91 -3.74 -18.79
CA HIS A 29 2.92 -3.85 -19.86
C HIS A 29 1.50 -3.99 -19.30
N LEU A 30 1.31 -4.91 -18.34
CA LEU A 30 0.02 -5.15 -17.68
C LEU A 30 -0.46 -3.93 -16.88
N ALA A 31 0.44 -3.26 -16.16
CA ALA A 31 0.13 -2.04 -15.42
C ALA A 31 -0.31 -0.89 -16.34
N ARG A 32 0.30 -0.73 -17.53
CA ARG A 32 -0.15 0.25 -18.52
C ARG A 32 -1.57 -0.06 -19.03
N ARG A 33 -1.88 -1.34 -19.23
CA ARG A 33 -3.22 -1.82 -19.65
C ARG A 33 -4.27 -1.72 -18.55
N GLY A 34 -3.86 -1.57 -17.30
CA GLY A 34 -4.80 -1.39 -16.20
C GLY A 34 -4.96 -2.56 -15.25
N HIS A 35 -4.15 -3.61 -15.39
CA HIS A 35 -4.28 -4.81 -14.58
C HIS A 35 -3.94 -4.53 -13.10
N ALA A 36 -4.95 -4.57 -12.23
CA ALA A 36 -4.86 -4.08 -10.86
C ALA A 36 -3.74 -4.78 -10.05
N HIS A 37 -3.69 -6.11 -10.09
CA HIS A 37 -2.69 -6.88 -9.36
C HIS A 37 -1.26 -6.56 -9.86
N ALA A 38 -1.10 -6.27 -11.16
CA ALA A 38 0.21 -5.97 -11.72
C ALA A 38 0.68 -4.57 -11.31
N MET A 39 -0.26 -3.63 -11.15
CA MET A 39 0.04 -2.32 -10.58
C MET A 39 0.50 -2.41 -9.12
N LEU A 40 -0.16 -3.25 -8.30
CA LEU A 40 0.23 -3.45 -6.90
C LEU A 40 1.62 -4.05 -6.77
N GLU A 41 1.91 -5.11 -7.52
CA GLU A 41 3.22 -5.75 -7.55
C GLU A 41 4.31 -4.78 -8.04
N LEU A 42 4.03 -4.03 -9.13
CA LEU A 42 4.98 -3.05 -9.65
C LEU A 42 5.24 -1.91 -8.65
N ALA A 43 4.20 -1.45 -7.96
CA ALA A 43 4.32 -0.44 -6.92
C ALA A 43 5.16 -0.94 -5.75
N GLY A 44 4.91 -2.16 -5.27
CA GLY A 44 5.69 -2.78 -4.20
C GLY A 44 7.17 -2.94 -4.58
N LEU A 45 7.46 -3.36 -5.81
CA LEU A 45 8.83 -3.47 -6.33
C LEU A 45 9.57 -2.13 -6.36
N PHE A 46 8.84 -1.03 -6.59
CA PHE A 46 9.41 0.31 -6.61
C PHE A 46 9.55 0.90 -5.21
N SER A 47 8.74 0.50 -4.24
CA SER A 47 8.79 0.96 -2.84
C SER A 47 9.57 0.04 -1.89
N GLN A 48 10.28 -0.96 -2.42
CA GLN A 48 11.03 -1.95 -1.63
C GLN A 48 12.25 -1.37 -0.90
N GLY A 49 12.77 -0.22 -1.32
CA GLY A 49 13.99 0.37 -0.78
C GLY A 49 13.85 0.95 0.63
N ASN A 50 12.64 0.99 1.20
CA ASN A 50 12.31 1.72 2.44
C ASN A 50 12.71 3.20 2.42
N ASP A 51 13.04 3.78 1.26
CA ASP A 51 13.29 5.21 1.11
C ASP A 51 11.94 5.93 0.96
N PRO A 52 11.64 6.94 1.79
CA PRO A 52 10.49 7.81 1.59
C PRO A 52 10.31 8.36 0.17
N ALA A 53 11.41 8.60 -0.54
CA ALA A 53 11.41 9.11 -1.91
C ALA A 53 10.85 8.10 -2.92
N ASP A 54 10.96 6.80 -2.63
CA ASP A 54 10.53 5.73 -3.55
C ASP A 54 9.02 5.74 -3.80
N LEU A 55 8.23 6.15 -2.80
CA LEU A 55 6.77 6.24 -2.92
C LEU A 55 6.34 7.21 -4.04
N GLY A 56 7.09 8.30 -4.19
CA GLY A 56 6.80 9.37 -5.13
C GLY A 56 5.48 10.10 -4.86
N VAL A 57 5.06 10.91 -5.84
CA VAL A 57 3.85 11.74 -5.74
C VAL A 57 2.68 11.14 -6.51
N MET A 58 1.48 11.22 -5.93
CA MET A 58 0.24 10.69 -6.53
C MET A 58 -0.14 11.34 -7.86
N SER A 59 0.38 12.53 -8.16
CA SER A 59 0.15 13.23 -9.43
C SER A 59 1.06 12.73 -10.56
N ARG A 60 2.18 12.07 -10.25
CA ARG A 60 3.15 11.62 -11.26
C ARG A 60 2.88 10.17 -11.65
N ALA A 61 2.51 9.98 -12.92
CA ALA A 61 2.22 8.65 -13.46
C ALA A 61 3.42 7.69 -13.33
N GLY A 62 3.14 6.44 -13.00
CA GLY A 62 4.14 5.39 -12.85
C GLY A 62 4.87 5.34 -11.51
N THR A 63 4.63 6.30 -10.60
CA THR A 63 5.08 6.21 -9.21
C THR A 63 4.25 5.18 -8.43
N PRO A 64 4.79 4.59 -7.34
CA PRO A 64 4.02 3.71 -6.46
C PRO A 64 2.76 4.36 -5.91
N ALA A 65 2.84 5.61 -5.44
CA ALA A 65 1.70 6.34 -4.93
C ALA A 65 0.58 6.48 -5.99
N TRP A 66 0.94 6.77 -7.24
CA TRP A 66 -0.01 6.86 -8.34
C TRP A 66 -0.61 5.49 -8.69
N LEU A 67 0.20 4.42 -8.70
CA LEU A 67 -0.26 3.06 -9.01
C LEU A 67 -1.28 2.57 -7.98
N TYR A 68 -0.97 2.68 -6.68
CA TYR A 68 -1.91 2.32 -5.62
C TYR A 68 -3.18 3.15 -5.68
N ARG A 69 -3.06 4.48 -5.84
CA ARG A 69 -4.23 5.37 -5.95
C ARG A 69 -5.09 4.98 -7.14
N ARG A 70 -4.49 4.62 -8.28
CA ARG A 70 -5.21 4.22 -9.49
C ARG A 70 -5.96 2.91 -9.31
N VAL A 71 -5.38 1.92 -8.62
CA VAL A 71 -6.07 0.68 -8.26
C VAL A 71 -7.25 0.98 -7.33
N TRP A 72 -7.04 1.77 -6.29
CA TRP A 72 -8.11 2.15 -5.36
C TRP A 72 -9.27 2.87 -6.07
N MET A 73 -8.99 3.88 -6.91
CA MET A 73 -10.02 4.62 -7.65
C MET A 73 -10.83 3.76 -8.62
N ARG A 74 -10.24 2.69 -9.15
CA ARG A 74 -10.95 1.75 -10.03
C ARG A 74 -11.86 0.78 -9.28
N GLY A 75 -11.68 0.64 -7.97
CA GLY A 75 -12.42 -0.32 -7.17
C GLY A 75 -12.03 -1.77 -7.45
N GLY A 76 -12.94 -2.69 -7.14
CA GLY A 76 -12.75 -4.13 -7.31
C GLY A 76 -11.95 -4.78 -6.17
N PRO A 77 -11.59 -6.07 -6.33
CA PRO A 77 -11.08 -6.90 -5.24
C PRO A 77 -9.73 -6.44 -4.66
N TYR A 78 -8.98 -5.64 -5.43
CA TYR A 78 -7.66 -5.15 -5.04
C TYR A 78 -7.66 -3.73 -4.44
N ALA A 79 -8.82 -3.06 -4.38
CA ALA A 79 -8.90 -1.68 -3.90
C ALA A 79 -8.58 -1.55 -2.40
N CYS A 80 -9.02 -2.52 -1.60
CA CYS A 80 -8.72 -2.58 -0.17
C CYS A 80 -7.21 -2.69 0.07
N LEU A 81 -6.56 -3.68 -0.56
CA LEU A 81 -5.11 -3.87 -0.49
C LEU A 81 -4.33 -2.64 -0.98
N ALA A 82 -4.81 -1.96 -2.03
CA ALA A 82 -4.20 -0.72 -2.51
C ALA A 82 -4.25 0.40 -1.45
N ALA A 83 -5.38 0.54 -0.75
CA ALA A 83 -5.53 1.52 0.32
C ALA A 83 -4.63 1.18 1.52
N GLN A 84 -4.56 -0.08 1.92
CA GLN A 84 -3.64 -0.53 2.99
C GLN A 84 -2.17 -0.25 2.64
N ASN A 85 -1.72 -0.60 1.43
CA ASN A 85 -0.34 -0.35 1.00
C ASN A 85 -0.01 1.14 0.98
N LEU A 86 -0.96 2.00 0.57
CA LEU A 86 -0.81 3.45 0.69
C LEU A 86 -0.74 3.92 2.13
N ALA A 87 -1.56 3.36 3.01
CA ALA A 87 -1.52 3.67 4.43
C ALA A 87 -0.13 3.35 4.99
N MET A 88 0.37 2.13 4.79
CA MET A 88 1.69 1.72 5.27
C MET A 88 2.82 2.56 4.68
N SER A 89 2.76 2.87 3.38
CA SER A 89 3.74 3.74 2.76
C SER A 89 3.75 5.14 3.37
N ARG A 90 2.58 5.68 3.76
CA ARG A 90 2.46 6.99 4.41
C ARG A 90 2.97 6.96 5.84
N PHE A 91 2.70 5.88 6.57
CA PHE A 91 3.25 5.65 7.89
C PHE A 91 4.78 5.62 7.88
N ASN A 92 5.38 4.88 6.94
CA ASN A 92 6.84 4.75 6.81
C ASN A 92 7.56 6.08 6.57
N ILE A 93 6.88 7.07 6.00
CA ILE A 93 7.44 8.43 5.76
C ILE A 93 7.05 9.44 6.84
N GLY A 94 6.44 8.99 7.95
CA GLY A 94 5.99 9.85 9.04
C GLY A 94 4.73 10.67 8.74
N ASP A 95 4.05 10.45 7.61
CA ASP A 95 2.81 11.12 7.25
C ASP A 95 1.61 10.44 7.93
N LEU A 96 1.43 10.74 9.22
CA LEU A 96 0.33 10.19 10.02
C LEU A 96 -1.05 10.66 9.54
N HIS A 97 -1.16 11.85 8.96
CA HIS A 97 -2.42 12.32 8.38
C HIS A 97 -2.81 11.46 7.17
N GLY A 98 -1.87 11.26 6.24
CA GLY A 98 -2.04 10.40 5.09
C GLY A 98 -2.31 8.95 5.48
N TYR A 99 -1.59 8.43 6.48
CA TYR A 99 -1.81 7.10 7.02
C TYR A 99 -3.26 6.87 7.44
N ARG A 100 -3.79 7.74 8.31
CA ARG A 100 -5.18 7.66 8.81
C ARG A 100 -6.20 7.80 7.69
N LEU A 101 -5.95 8.71 6.73
CA LEU A 101 -6.83 8.89 5.58
C LEU A 101 -6.99 7.59 4.79
N TRP A 102 -5.89 6.87 4.56
CA TRP A 102 -5.89 5.64 3.79
C TRP A 102 -6.40 4.43 4.59
N LEU A 103 -6.17 4.37 5.90
CA LEU A 103 -6.82 3.38 6.78
C LEU A 103 -8.35 3.52 6.75
N ARG A 104 -8.88 4.75 6.82
CA ARG A 104 -10.35 4.96 6.73
C ARG A 104 -10.89 4.48 5.39
N ARG A 105 -10.15 4.69 4.30
CA ARG A 105 -10.53 4.21 2.97
C ARG A 105 -10.50 2.69 2.86
N ALA A 106 -9.54 2.02 3.50
CA ALA A 106 -9.51 0.56 3.58
C ALA A 106 -10.68 0.03 4.42
N GLN A 107 -10.95 0.64 5.58
CA GLN A 107 -12.08 0.29 6.45
C GLN A 107 -13.43 0.42 5.73
N MET A 108 -13.63 1.50 4.96
CA MET A 108 -14.84 1.68 4.13
C MET A 108 -15.03 0.56 3.09
N LEU A 109 -13.96 -0.16 2.73
CA LEU A 109 -14.00 -1.31 1.83
C LEU A 109 -14.11 -2.66 2.58
N GLY A 110 -14.40 -2.64 3.88
CA GLY A 110 -14.63 -3.83 4.71
C GLY A 110 -13.41 -4.33 5.47
N ASP A 111 -12.31 -3.57 5.50
CA ASP A 111 -11.12 -3.94 6.27
C ASP A 111 -11.26 -3.58 7.75
N ASN A 112 -11.71 -4.56 8.53
CA ASN A 112 -11.89 -4.40 9.98
C ASN A 112 -10.56 -4.14 10.71
N ASP A 113 -9.45 -4.70 10.23
CA ASP A 113 -8.13 -4.52 10.85
C ASP A 113 -7.70 -3.05 10.74
N SER A 114 -7.93 -2.41 9.59
CA SER A 114 -7.73 -0.96 9.45
C SER A 114 -8.59 -0.13 10.40
N GLY A 115 -9.81 -0.59 10.70
CA GLY A 115 -10.68 0.03 11.69
C GLY A 115 -10.09 -0.05 13.11
N LEU A 116 -9.65 -1.25 13.51
CA LEU A 116 -8.97 -1.45 14.79
C LEU A 116 -7.69 -0.62 14.90
N GLU A 117 -6.95 -0.47 13.81
CA GLU A 117 -5.74 0.35 13.74
C GLU A 117 -6.02 1.85 13.96
N LEU A 118 -7.14 2.37 13.42
CA LEU A 118 -7.58 3.75 13.64
C LEU A 118 -7.98 4.03 15.10
N ASP A 119 -8.38 2.99 15.84
CA ASP A 119 -8.72 3.10 17.24
C ASP A 119 -7.51 3.11 18.17
N ARG A 120 -6.34 2.77 17.65
CA ARG A 120 -5.11 2.77 18.44
C ARG A 120 -4.67 4.19 18.79
N PHE A 121 -4.16 4.35 20.00
CA PHE A 121 -3.71 5.63 20.49
C PHE A 121 -2.54 6.19 19.65
N GLU A 122 -1.62 5.31 19.25
CA GLU A 122 -0.42 5.62 18.45
C GLU A 122 -0.73 6.24 17.08
N THR A 123 -1.91 5.94 16.53
CA THR A 123 -2.34 6.42 15.22
C THR A 123 -3.22 7.67 15.33
N ARG A 124 -3.68 8.03 16.53
CA ARG A 124 -4.53 9.21 16.80
C ARG A 124 -3.71 10.49 16.95
N LEU A 125 -2.50 10.42 17.50
CA LEU A 125 -1.66 11.57 17.81
C LEU A 125 -0.17 11.18 17.72
N PRO A 126 0.70 11.97 17.04
CA PRO A 126 2.14 11.72 17.05
C PRO A 126 2.66 11.62 18.49
N PHE A 127 3.58 10.69 18.77
CA PHE A 127 4.02 10.41 20.15
C PHE A 127 4.56 11.67 20.86
N GLY A 128 5.29 12.53 20.15
CA GLY A 128 5.77 13.82 20.67
C GLY A 128 4.63 14.74 21.12
N ASP A 129 3.63 14.94 20.27
CA ASP A 129 2.45 15.76 20.57
C ASP A 129 1.59 15.15 21.68
N ALA A 130 1.46 13.82 21.69
CA ALA A 130 0.78 13.08 22.75
C ALA A 130 1.43 13.27 24.11
N ARG A 131 2.77 13.22 24.14
CA ARG A 131 3.54 13.48 25.36
C ARG A 131 3.39 14.93 25.81
N ALA A 132 3.41 15.89 24.88
CA ALA A 132 3.27 17.32 25.18
C ALA A 132 1.93 17.67 25.86
N ILE A 133 0.84 16.96 25.54
CA ILE A 133 -0.48 17.17 26.17
C ILE A 133 -0.78 16.18 27.32
N GLY A 134 0.23 15.49 27.85
CA GLY A 134 0.08 14.57 28.99
C GLY A 134 -0.69 13.28 28.67
N ARG A 135 -0.85 12.94 27.39
CA ARG A 135 -1.55 11.72 26.93
C ARG A 135 -0.60 10.64 26.40
N GLY A 136 0.71 10.84 26.43
CA GLY A 136 1.69 9.86 25.98
C GLY A 136 1.49 8.51 26.68
N ARG A 137 1.28 7.42 25.91
CA ARG A 137 1.07 6.08 26.46
C ARG A 137 2.36 5.27 26.32
N PRO A 138 3.05 4.91 27.41
CA PRO A 138 4.35 4.24 27.34
C PRO A 138 4.29 2.74 26.99
N TRP A 139 3.13 2.08 27.17
CA TRP A 139 2.95 0.64 26.90
C TRP A 139 1.52 0.34 26.43
N ARG A 140 1.31 -0.71 25.61
CA ARG A 140 -0.04 -1.22 25.32
C ARG A 140 -0.59 -1.99 26.51
N ARG A 141 -1.92 -2.04 26.65
CA ARG A 141 -2.58 -2.79 27.76
C ARG A 141 -2.28 -4.29 27.67
N ASN A 142 -1.98 -4.77 26.47
CA ASN A 142 -1.80 -6.16 26.11
C ASN A 142 -0.30 -6.55 26.07
N GLU A 143 0.59 -5.58 26.31
CA GLU A 143 2.06 -5.76 26.35
C GLU A 143 2.57 -5.72 27.81
N ARG A 144 1.67 -5.88 28.78
CA ARG A 144 1.96 -6.05 30.21
C ARG A 144 1.65 -7.46 30.66
#